data_AF-A0A3T0E7C8-F1
#
_entry.id   AF-A0A3T0E7C8-F1
#
_cell.length_a   1.000
_cell.length_b   1.000
_cell.length_c   1.000
_cell.angle_alpha   90.00
_cell.angle_beta   90.00
_cell.angle_gamma   90.00
#
_symmetry.space_group_name_H-M   'P 1'
#
loop_
_entity.id
_entity.type
_entity.pdbx_description
1 polymer ?
#
loop_
_entity_poly.entity_id
_entity_poly.type
_entity_poly.pdbx_seq_one_letter_code
_entity_poly.pdbx_strand_id
1 'polypeptide(L)'
;MKMSEREQFSWVWLGALTLFYGGYFVVITVLEAAGEVGLFTRLGLLTAAAAASGLALGINALVARSRREPGEETRPDERDRAIRSHARSVAYGVLLAGMILVGCVMPFGATEWEIVQATILVIVIAEIVSCRVVVASYRRGWRV
;
A
#
# COMPACT_ATOMS: atom_id res chain seq x y z
N MET A 1 2.50 13.63 -22.73
CA MET A 1 2.51 12.17 -22.45
C MET A 1 1.22 11.83 -21.73
N LYS A 2 0.32 11.07 -22.35
CA LYS A 2 -0.91 10.58 -21.69
C LYS A 2 -0.49 9.39 -20.82
N MET A 3 -0.58 9.50 -19.49
CA MET A 3 -0.32 8.37 -18.59
C MET A 3 -1.46 7.36 -18.70
N SER A 4 -1.13 6.07 -18.62
CA SER A 4 -2.13 5.00 -18.54
C SER A 4 -2.97 5.16 -17.26
N GLU A 5 -4.29 4.92 -17.31
CA GLU A 5 -5.18 4.97 -16.13
C GLU A 5 -4.63 4.15 -14.95
N ARG A 6 -3.94 3.04 -15.25
CA ARG A 6 -3.37 2.12 -14.24
C ARG A 6 -2.08 2.66 -13.62
N GLU A 7 -1.29 3.37 -14.39
CA GLU A 7 -0.11 4.07 -13.88
C GLU A 7 -0.55 5.21 -12.95
N GLN A 8 -1.56 5.98 -13.35
CA GLN A 8 -2.15 7.03 -12.51
C GLN A 8 -2.72 6.45 -11.20
N PHE A 9 -3.47 5.34 -11.27
CA PHE A 9 -3.98 4.66 -10.08
C PHE A 9 -2.84 4.23 -9.14
N SER A 10 -1.77 3.65 -9.69
CA SER A 10 -0.63 3.18 -8.88
C SER A 10 0.10 4.33 -8.19
N TRP A 11 0.20 5.50 -8.83
CA TRP A 11 0.77 6.71 -8.22
C TRP A 11 -0.11 7.27 -7.11
N VAL A 12 -1.43 7.34 -7.34
CA VAL A 12 -2.38 7.80 -6.31
C VAL A 12 -2.34 6.87 -5.11
N TRP A 13 -2.29 5.56 -5.33
CA TRP A 13 -2.23 4.57 -4.25
C TRP A 13 -0.92 4.64 -3.47
N LEU A 14 0.21 4.75 -4.18
CA LEU A 14 1.51 4.96 -3.56
C LEU A 14 1.55 6.24 -2.72
N GLY A 15 0.98 7.33 -3.24
CA GLY A 15 0.85 8.59 -2.53
C GLY A 15 -0.01 8.46 -1.26
N ALA A 16 -1.16 7.79 -1.35
CA ALA A 16 -2.04 7.54 -0.21
C ALA A 16 -1.37 6.69 0.87
N LEU A 17 -0.71 5.58 0.49
CA LEU A 17 0.04 4.74 1.43
C LEU A 17 1.13 5.54 2.13
N THR A 18 1.94 6.27 1.37
CA THR A 18 3.06 7.05 1.94
C THR A 18 2.56 8.16 2.85
N LEU A 19 1.50 8.87 2.47
CA LEU A 19 0.99 10.01 3.22
C LEU A 19 0.24 9.57 4.49
N PHE A 20 -0.75 8.69 4.35
CA PHE A 20 -1.63 8.34 5.47
C PHE A 20 -0.98 7.36 6.43
N TYR A 21 -0.35 6.28 5.93
CA TYR A 21 0.36 5.35 6.81
C TYR A 21 1.69 5.93 7.29
N GLY A 22 2.43 6.65 6.46
CA GLY A 22 3.64 7.36 6.92
C GLY A 22 3.32 8.39 8.00
N GLY A 23 2.27 9.19 7.80
CA GLY A 23 1.76 10.12 8.82
C GLY A 23 1.32 9.42 10.10
N TYR A 24 0.59 8.31 9.98
CA TYR A 24 0.19 7.48 11.12
C TYR A 24 1.40 7.01 11.95
N PHE A 25 2.41 6.42 11.29
CA PHE A 25 3.60 5.91 11.99
C PHE A 25 4.38 7.04 12.66
N VAL A 26 4.53 8.20 12.01
CA VAL A 26 5.19 9.35 12.63
C VAL A 26 4.40 9.83 13.87
N VAL A 27 3.09 9.99 13.75
CA VAL A 27 2.25 10.47 14.85
C VAL A 27 2.28 9.50 16.02
N ILE A 28 2.12 8.19 15.79
CA ILE A 28 2.08 7.22 16.88
C ILE A 28 3.44 7.13 17.60
N THR A 29 4.56 7.17 16.87
CA THR A 29 5.89 7.14 17.49
C THR A 29 6.15 8.38 18.34
N VAL A 30 5.72 9.57 17.88
CA VAL A 30 5.82 10.81 18.68
C VAL A 30 4.93 10.73 19.93
N LEU A 31 3.72 10.19 19.79
CA LEU A 31 2.78 10.09 20.90
C LEU A 31 3.24 9.08 21.96
N GLU A 32 3.82 7.95 21.54
CA GLU A 32 4.41 6.95 22.44
C GLU A 32 5.68 7.46 23.13
N ALA A 33 6.48 8.30 22.46
CA ALA A 33 7.61 8.98 23.09
C ALA A 33 7.18 10.02 24.13
N ALA A 34 5.98 10.59 24.00
CA ALA A 34 5.42 11.58 24.92
C ALA A 34 4.71 10.96 26.14
N GLY A 35 4.41 9.66 26.12
CA GLY A 35 3.79 8.95 27.23
C GLY A 35 2.99 7.72 26.80
N GLU A 36 2.22 7.16 27.74
CA GLU A 36 1.37 6.02 27.45
C GLU A 36 0.18 6.40 26.54
N VAL A 37 0.09 5.71 25.40
CA VAL A 37 -1.03 5.88 24.46
C VAL A 37 -2.06 4.77 24.70
N GLY A 38 -3.27 5.17 25.05
CA GLY A 38 -4.38 4.23 25.22
C GLY A 38 -4.72 3.44 23.95
N LEU A 39 -5.18 2.20 24.12
CA LEU A 39 -5.54 1.29 23.03
C LEU A 39 -6.57 1.90 22.06
N PHE A 40 -7.57 2.62 22.58
CA PHE A 40 -8.58 3.27 21.73
C PHE A 40 -7.99 4.36 20.83
N THR A 41 -7.02 5.12 21.32
CA THR A 41 -6.33 6.15 20.52
C THR A 41 -5.50 5.50 19.41
N ARG A 42 -4.78 4.43 19.74
CA ARG A 42 -4.03 3.60 18.80
C ARG A 42 -4.90 3.06 17.66
N LEU A 43 -6.02 2.42 18.02
CA LEU A 43 -6.99 1.89 17.06
C LEU A 43 -7.70 3.00 16.28
N GLY A 44 -8.02 4.12 16.91
CA GLY A 44 -8.63 5.27 16.26
C GLY A 44 -7.73 5.87 15.18
N LEU A 45 -6.45 6.07 15.48
CA LEU A 45 -5.45 6.56 14.53
C LEU A 45 -5.26 5.60 13.35
N LEU A 46 -5.16 4.29 13.64
CA LEU A 46 -5.03 3.27 12.60
C LEU A 46 -6.26 3.24 11.70
N THR A 47 -7.45 3.27 12.29
CA THR A 47 -8.73 3.28 11.57
C THR A 47 -8.86 4.54 10.72
N ALA A 48 -8.46 5.70 11.23
CA ALA A 48 -8.46 6.95 10.47
C ALA A 48 -7.54 6.88 9.24
N ALA A 49 -6.32 6.35 9.41
CA ALA A 49 -5.37 6.17 8.30
C ALA A 49 -5.91 5.18 7.24
N ALA A 50 -6.48 4.06 7.68
CA ALA A 50 -7.08 3.07 6.79
C ALA A 50 -8.30 3.64 6.04
N ALA A 51 -9.18 4.35 6.75
CA ALA A 51 -10.37 4.99 6.16
C ALA A 51 -9.98 6.07 5.14
N ALA A 52 -9.00 6.91 5.45
CA ALA A 52 -8.51 7.94 4.53
C ALA A 52 -7.90 7.33 3.26
N SER A 53 -7.11 6.26 3.42
CA SER A 53 -6.52 5.52 2.30
C SER A 53 -7.60 4.87 1.42
N GLY A 54 -8.60 4.23 2.04
CA GLY A 54 -9.73 3.63 1.35
C GLY A 54 -10.59 4.66 0.62
N LEU A 55 -10.82 5.82 1.23
CA LEU A 55 -11.57 6.91 0.63
C LEU A 55 -10.84 7.48 -0.59
N ALA A 56 -9.52 7.67 -0.51
CA ALA A 56 -8.71 8.14 -1.64
C ALA A 56 -8.79 7.17 -2.84
N LEU A 57 -8.73 5.85 -2.58
CA LEU A 57 -8.94 4.83 -3.60
C LEU A 57 -10.35 4.86 -4.18
N GLY A 58 -11.36 4.95 -3.31
CA GLY A 58 -12.77 4.98 -3.70
C GLY A 58 -13.08 6.16 -4.62
N ILE A 59 -12.60 7.35 -4.27
CA ILE A 59 -12.73 8.56 -5.10
C ILE A 59 -12.05 8.35 -6.45
N ASN A 60 -10.81 7.85 -6.47
CA ASN A 60 -10.08 7.62 -7.71
C ASN A 60 -10.81 6.61 -8.62
N ALA A 61 -11.35 5.54 -8.05
CA ALA A 61 -12.15 4.56 -8.79
C ALA A 61 -13.46 5.15 -9.33
N LEU A 62 -14.13 6.00 -8.54
CA LEU A 62 -15.36 6.68 -8.97
C LEU A 62 -15.10 7.65 -10.12
N VAL A 63 -14.02 8.44 -10.03
CA VAL A 63 -13.60 9.37 -11.09
C VAL A 63 -13.21 8.61 -12.35
N ALA A 64 -12.46 7.52 -12.24
CA ALA A 64 -12.11 6.68 -13.37
C ALA A 64 -13.36 6.10 -14.05
N ARG A 65 -14.34 5.62 -13.27
CA ARG A 65 -15.61 5.10 -13.80
C ARG A 65 -16.42 6.19 -14.51
N SER A 66 -16.44 7.41 -13.98
CA SER A 66 -17.16 8.54 -14.58
C SER A 66 -16.56 9.02 -15.90
N ARG A 67 -15.30 8.69 -16.19
CA ARG A 67 -14.61 9.09 -17.43
C ARG A 67 -14.71 8.06 -18.55
N ARG A 68 -15.23 6.86 -18.29
CA ARG A 68 -15.39 5.82 -19.30
C ARG A 68 -16.65 6.06 -20.11
N GLU A 69 -16.54 6.06 -21.43
CA GLU A 69 -17.70 6.06 -22.31
C GLU A 69 -18.43 4.71 -22.21
N PRO A 70 -19.77 4.69 -22.23
CA PRO A 70 -20.54 3.45 -22.21
C PRO A 70 -20.25 2.64 -23.50
N GLY A 71 -19.48 1.57 -23.36
CA GLY A 71 -19.12 0.66 -24.46
C GLY A 71 -17.62 0.50 -24.70
N GLU A 72 -16.78 1.29 -24.05
CA GLU A 72 -15.32 1.17 -24.16
C GLU A 72 -14.80 0.04 -23.26
N GLU A 73 -14.89 -1.19 -23.74
CA GLU A 73 -14.18 -2.32 -23.14
C GLU A 73 -12.68 -2.13 -23.38
N THR A 74 -12.00 -1.47 -22.44
CA THR A 74 -10.54 -1.53 -22.36
C THR A 74 -10.16 -2.97 -22.01
N ARG A 75 -10.05 -3.85 -23.02
CA ARG A 75 -9.55 -5.22 -22.86
C ARG A 75 -8.25 -5.12 -22.04
N PRO A 76 -8.15 -5.82 -20.88
CA PRO A 76 -6.90 -5.88 -20.16
C PRO A 76 -5.87 -6.47 -21.10
N ASP A 77 -4.93 -5.65 -21.55
CA ASP A 77 -3.84 -6.12 -22.40
C ASP A 77 -3.09 -7.22 -21.66
N GLU A 78 -2.67 -8.28 -22.35
CA GLU A 78 -1.94 -9.41 -21.73
C GLU A 78 -0.70 -8.90 -21.00
N ARG A 79 -0.10 -7.84 -21.54
CA ARG A 79 0.99 -7.07 -20.94
C ARG A 79 0.68 -6.58 -19.53
N ASP A 80 -0.50 -6.02 -19.30
CA ASP A 80 -0.88 -5.52 -17.98
C ASP A 80 -1.09 -6.64 -16.96
N ARG A 81 -1.48 -7.83 -17.43
CA ARG A 81 -1.61 -9.00 -16.56
C ARG A 81 -0.24 -9.50 -16.13
N ALA A 82 0.72 -9.54 -17.07
CA ALA A 82 2.10 -9.92 -16.79
C ALA A 82 2.81 -8.93 -15.84
N ILE A 83 2.63 -7.61 -16.03
CA ILE A 83 3.19 -6.61 -15.12
C ILE A 83 2.64 -6.76 -13.71
N ARG A 84 1.33 -7.00 -13.56
CA ARG A 84 0.70 -7.20 -12.25
C ARG A 84 1.12 -8.49 -11.57
N SER A 85 1.26 -9.60 -12.32
CA SER A 85 1.73 -10.84 -11.73
C SER A 85 3.17 -10.69 -11.24
N HIS A 86 4.04 -10.06 -12.03
CA HIS A 86 5.43 -9.82 -11.63
C HIS A 86 5.52 -8.91 -10.39
N ALA A 87 4.79 -7.79 -10.37
CA ALA A 87 4.77 -6.89 -9.21
C ALA A 87 4.28 -7.61 -7.93
N ARG A 88 3.25 -8.46 -8.06
CA ARG A 88 2.75 -9.27 -6.94
C ARG A 88 3.76 -10.30 -6.48
N SER A 89 4.49 -10.96 -7.38
CA SER A 89 5.53 -11.92 -7.00
C SER A 89 6.65 -11.25 -6.20
N VAL A 90 7.08 -10.05 -6.60
CA VAL A 90 8.10 -9.28 -5.85
C VAL A 90 7.55 -8.84 -4.48
N ALA A 91 6.35 -8.27 -4.44
CA ALA A 91 5.71 -7.84 -3.21
C ALA A 91 5.45 -9.01 -2.24
N TYR A 92 5.10 -10.18 -2.77
CA TYR A 92 4.92 -11.39 -1.98
C TYR A 92 6.23 -11.83 -1.31
N GLY A 93 7.36 -11.76 -2.01
CA GLY A 93 8.66 -12.03 -1.41
C GLY A 93 8.98 -11.09 -0.24
N VAL A 94 8.69 -9.79 -0.40
CA VAL A 94 8.86 -8.78 0.66
C VAL A 94 7.93 -9.06 1.84
N LEU A 95 6.66 -9.34 1.58
CA LEU A 95 5.66 -9.66 2.60
C LEU A 95 6.06 -10.92 3.37
N LEU A 96 6.45 -11.99 2.68
CA LEU A 96 6.86 -13.25 3.29
C LEU A 96 8.07 -13.04 4.20
N ALA A 97 9.12 -12.37 3.71
CA ALA A 97 10.31 -12.09 4.49
C ALA A 97 10.01 -11.24 5.73
N GLY A 98 9.20 -10.19 5.58
CA GLY A 98 8.79 -9.35 6.69
C GLY A 98 7.93 -10.11 7.71
N MET A 99 7.01 -10.95 7.26
CA MET A 99 6.16 -11.76 8.15
C MET A 99 6.94 -12.84 8.88
N ILE A 100 8.00 -13.41 8.30
CA ILE A 100 8.93 -14.29 9.03
C ILE A 100 9.63 -13.51 10.14
N LEU A 101 10.08 -12.28 9.88
CA LEU A 101 10.70 -11.44 10.92
C LEU A 101 9.70 -11.13 12.04
N VAL A 102 8.48 -10.71 11.69
CA VAL A 102 7.45 -10.35 12.67
C VAL A 102 6.94 -11.56 13.44
N GLY A 103 6.73 -12.69 12.77
CA GLY A 103 6.14 -13.88 13.38
C GLY A 103 7.15 -14.81 14.06
N CYS A 104 8.41 -14.83 13.61
CA CYS A 104 9.42 -15.74 14.13
C CYS A 104 10.50 -15.05 14.96
N VAL A 105 10.74 -13.74 14.81
CA VAL A 105 11.83 -13.05 15.53
C VAL A 105 11.28 -12.11 16.61
N MET A 106 10.32 -11.25 16.28
CA MET A 106 9.77 -10.28 17.23
C MET A 106 9.12 -10.87 18.49
N PRO A 107 8.48 -12.06 18.50
CA PRO A 107 7.86 -12.58 19.72
C PRO A 107 8.84 -12.86 20.87
N PHE A 108 10.14 -12.88 20.60
CA PHE A 108 11.17 -13.11 21.62
C PHE A 108 11.60 -11.85 22.40
N GLY A 109 11.15 -10.66 22.00
CA GLY A 109 11.57 -9.42 22.68
C GLY A 109 10.71 -8.18 22.45
N ALA A 110 9.71 -8.25 21.56
CA ALA A 110 8.77 -7.15 21.32
C ALA A 110 7.48 -7.34 22.13
N THR A 111 6.84 -6.23 22.45
CA THR A 111 5.50 -6.19 23.03
C THR A 111 4.44 -6.61 22.01
N GLU A 112 3.27 -7.03 22.51
CA GLU A 112 2.13 -7.42 21.67
C GLU A 112 1.75 -6.32 20.66
N TRP A 113 1.81 -5.07 21.08
CA TRP A 113 1.46 -3.93 20.23
C TRP A 113 2.51 -3.64 19.15
N GLU A 114 3.79 -3.79 19.47
CA GLU A 114 4.88 -3.62 18.49
C GLU A 114 4.79 -4.66 17.37
N ILE A 115 4.37 -5.90 17.70
CA ILE A 115 4.14 -6.96 16.71
C ILE A 115 3.01 -6.56 15.75
N VAL A 116 1.91 -5.99 16.27
CA VAL A 116 0.80 -5.50 15.43
C VAL A 116 1.26 -4.37 14.51
N GLN A 117 2.00 -3.39 15.05
CA GLN A 117 2.52 -2.27 14.27
C GLN A 117 3.50 -2.72 13.19
N ALA A 118 4.41 -3.63 13.52
CA ALA A 118 5.35 -4.19 12.58
C ALA A 118 4.65 -5.00 11.48
N THR A 119 3.60 -5.75 11.82
CA THR A 119 2.76 -6.47 10.85
C THR A 119 2.17 -5.50 9.83
N ILE A 120 1.56 -4.41 10.29
CA ILE A 120 0.96 -3.38 9.44
C ILE A 120 2.03 -2.70 8.59
N LEU A 121 3.19 -2.38 9.18
CA LEU A 121 4.31 -1.76 8.47
C LEU A 121 4.81 -2.64 7.33
N VAL A 122 4.98 -3.95 7.57
CA VAL A 122 5.40 -4.91 6.55
C VAL A 122 4.40 -4.96 5.39
N ILE A 123 3.10 -4.96 5.68
CA ILE A 123 2.05 -4.93 4.65
C ILE A 123 2.16 -3.65 3.80
N VAL A 124 2.31 -2.49 4.45
CA VAL A 124 2.46 -1.20 3.76
C VAL A 124 3.73 -1.18 2.89
N ILE A 125 4.85 -1.68 3.39
CA ILE A 125 6.11 -1.77 2.63
C ILE A 125 5.94 -2.67 1.41
N ALA A 126 5.35 -3.86 1.57
CA ALA A 126 5.10 -4.79 0.47
C ALA A 126 4.23 -4.14 -0.62
N GLU A 127 3.21 -3.39 -0.22
CA GLU A 127 2.32 -2.70 -1.15
C GLU A 127 3.02 -1.53 -1.87
N ILE A 128 3.85 -0.75 -1.17
CA ILE A 128 4.68 0.30 -1.79
C ILE A 128 5.63 -0.32 -2.84
N VAL A 129 6.26 -1.45 -2.52
CA VAL A 129 7.13 -2.18 -3.46
C VAL A 129 6.33 -2.63 -4.68
N SER A 130 5.14 -3.20 -4.48
CA SER A 130 4.23 -3.57 -5.58
C SER A 130 3.96 -2.38 -6.51
N CYS A 131 3.56 -1.24 -5.97
CA CYS A 131 3.32 -0.02 -6.75
C CYS A 131 4.57 0.48 -7.48
N ARG A 132 5.72 0.47 -6.82
CA ARG A 132 7.00 0.88 -7.43
C ARG A 132 7.39 -0.02 -8.58
N VAL A 133 7.23 -1.34 -8.45
CA VAL A 133 7.52 -2.30 -9.54
C VAL A 133 6.58 -2.08 -10.72
N VAL A 134 5.29 -1.82 -10.48
CA VAL A 134 4.34 -1.50 -11.55
C VAL A 134 4.78 -0.24 -12.32
N VAL A 135 5.07 0.86 -11.61
CA VAL A 135 5.51 2.12 -12.23
C VAL A 135 6.84 1.94 -12.98
N ALA A 136 7.81 1.23 -12.40
CA ALA A 136 9.08 0.96 -13.04
C ALA A 136 8.92 0.11 -14.32
N SER A 137 7.99 -0.85 -14.32
CA SER A 137 7.71 -1.72 -15.46
C SER A 137 7.07 -0.98 -16.63
N TYR A 138 6.18 -0.01 -16.34
CA TYR A 138 5.63 0.89 -17.36
C TYR A 138 6.71 1.80 -17.95
N ARG A 139 7.61 2.37 -17.12
CA ARG A 139 8.67 3.28 -17.58
C ARG A 139 9.80 2.59 -18.34
N ARG A 140 10.19 1.37 -17.95
CA ARG A 140 11.26 0.61 -18.61
C ARG A 140 10.81 -0.11 -19.89
N GLY A 141 9.53 -0.03 -20.24
CA GLY A 141 9.00 -0.65 -21.45
C GLY A 141 9.12 -2.16 -21.42
N TRP A 142 8.52 -2.79 -20.40
CA TRP A 142 8.54 -4.25 -20.17
C TRP A 142 8.46 -5.04 -21.49
N ARG A 143 9.57 -5.70 -21.85
CA ARG A 143 9.63 -6.71 -22.92
C ARG A 143 9.56 -8.06 -22.23
N VAL A 144 8.54 -8.84 -22.59
CA VAL A 144 8.46 -10.27 -22.26
C VAL A 144 9.52 -11.00 -23.07
#